data_AF-H2YC75-F1
#
_entry.id   AF-H2YC75-F1
#
_cell.length_a   1.000
_cell.length_b   1.000
_cell.length_c   1.000
_cell.angle_alpha   90.00
_cell.angle_beta   90.00
_cell.angle_gamma   90.00
#
_symmetry.space_group_name_H-M   'P 1'
#
loop_
_entity.id
_entity.type
_entity.pdbx_description
1 polymer ?
#
loop_
_entity_poly.entity_id
_entity_poly.type
_entity_poly.pdbx_seq_one_letter_code
_entity_poly.pdbx_strand_id
1 'polypeptide(L)'
;MPVPTAGMPTNNNPKLKQGQAAKLDAQQMVHWFVASCYASGSFTEERVMSSVSLLHRVPASRYAVLHRFAALFEEAVRLHLDHIEYQASAPGISPEMTSSLELVIKTLMGLLQDNGKAWAPILCKWSVGSLGEISSCCKQRQIVPSPSDLNSLLRFWLNIIPMRMLLDVYRLSIRILIDVESESCVDSLLTS
;
A
#
# COMPACT_ATOMS: atom_id res chain seq x y z
N MET A 1 12.77 -69.09 20.50
CA MET A 1 12.06 -69.80 19.41
C MET A 1 11.70 -68.78 18.32
N PRO A 2 11.59 -69.20 17.05
CA PRO A 2 12.26 -68.57 15.89
C PRO A 2 11.41 -67.59 15.02
N VAL A 3 12.15 -66.88 14.15
CA VAL A 3 11.90 -66.07 12.91
C VAL A 3 10.92 -66.79 11.91
N PRO A 4 10.48 -66.27 10.71
CA PRO A 4 10.80 -65.01 9.97
C PRO A 4 9.72 -64.38 9.02
N THR A 5 10.16 -63.29 8.34
CA THR A 5 9.90 -62.86 6.94
C THR A 5 8.55 -62.24 6.54
N ALA A 6 8.56 -61.03 5.96
CA ALA A 6 8.83 -60.81 4.52
C ALA A 6 8.60 -59.33 4.12
N GLY A 7 9.43 -58.81 3.19
CA GLY A 7 9.03 -57.75 2.27
C GLY A 7 9.73 -56.39 2.38
N MET A 8 10.96 -56.30 1.86
CA MET A 8 11.39 -55.11 1.11
C MET A 8 10.78 -55.20 -0.31
N PRO A 9 10.48 -54.08 -1.02
CA PRO A 9 11.55 -53.40 -1.76
C PRO A 9 11.41 -51.87 -1.95
N THR A 10 12.58 -51.27 -2.24
CA THR A 10 12.83 -50.13 -3.16
C THR A 10 12.20 -48.77 -2.84
N ASN A 11 13.03 -47.80 -2.46
CA ASN A 11 13.58 -46.78 -3.37
C ASN A 11 12.49 -45.90 -4.00
N ASN A 12 12.43 -44.63 -3.59
CA ASN A 12 12.41 -43.53 -4.55
C ASN A 12 12.64 -42.19 -3.83
N ASN A 13 13.79 -41.59 -4.17
CA ASN A 13 14.06 -40.16 -4.02
C ASN A 13 12.85 -39.30 -4.41
N PRO A 14 12.53 -38.24 -3.66
CA PRO A 14 11.93 -37.06 -4.25
C PRO A 14 13.02 -36.04 -4.55
N LYS A 15 13.82 -36.29 -5.60
CA LYS A 15 14.22 -35.17 -6.47
C LYS A 15 13.01 -34.87 -7.36
N LEU A 16 12.03 -34.14 -6.83
CA LEU A 16 10.97 -33.56 -7.64
C LEU A 16 10.82 -32.07 -7.33
N LYS A 17 11.35 -31.29 -8.27
CA LYS A 17 10.85 -29.98 -8.70
C LYS A 17 11.05 -28.81 -7.74
N GLN A 18 12.31 -28.43 -7.57
CA GLN A 18 12.68 -27.01 -7.76
C GLN A 18 12.21 -26.60 -9.16
N GLY A 19 11.05 -25.94 -9.25
CA GLY A 19 10.47 -25.57 -10.54
C GLY A 19 8.96 -25.38 -10.50
N GLN A 20 8.44 -24.67 -9.49
CA GLN A 20 7.07 -24.15 -9.45
C GLN A 20 6.96 -23.14 -8.29
N ALA A 21 7.77 -22.08 -8.36
CA ALA A 21 7.43 -20.85 -7.65
C ALA A 21 6.09 -20.39 -8.23
N ALA A 22 5.04 -20.56 -7.42
CA ALA A 22 3.65 -20.56 -7.83
C ALA A 22 3.30 -19.32 -8.68
N LYS A 23 2.97 -19.56 -9.94
CA LYS A 23 2.23 -18.62 -10.77
C LYS A 23 0.81 -18.60 -10.20
N LEU A 24 0.60 -17.86 -9.10
CA LEU A 24 -0.73 -17.67 -8.52
C LEU A 24 -1.65 -17.17 -9.64
N ASP A 25 -2.75 -17.89 -9.84
CA ASP A 25 -3.73 -17.57 -10.88
C ASP A 25 -4.39 -16.22 -10.55
N ALA A 26 -4.70 -15.42 -11.57
CA ALA A 26 -5.34 -14.12 -11.38
C ALA A 26 -6.67 -14.24 -10.64
N GLN A 27 -7.39 -15.35 -10.84
CA GLN A 27 -8.60 -15.66 -10.09
C GLN A 27 -8.33 -15.90 -8.60
N GLN A 28 -7.26 -16.62 -8.26
CA GLN A 28 -6.86 -16.84 -6.87
C GLN A 28 -6.47 -15.52 -6.20
N MET A 29 -5.71 -14.67 -6.89
CA MET A 29 -5.34 -13.36 -6.36
C MET A 29 -6.56 -12.47 -6.09
N VAL A 30 -7.53 -12.42 -7.01
CA VAL A 30 -8.79 -11.69 -6.79
C VAL A 30 -9.59 -12.28 -5.64
N HIS A 31 -9.69 -13.61 -5.53
CA HIS A 31 -10.37 -14.26 -4.41
C HIS A 31 -9.71 -13.91 -3.07
N TRP A 32 -8.37 -13.93 -3.00
CA TRP A 32 -7.63 -13.52 -1.82
C TRP A 32 -7.83 -12.04 -1.47
N PHE A 33 -7.83 -11.16 -2.47
CA PHE A 33 -8.10 -9.73 -2.28
C PHE A 33 -9.51 -9.48 -1.76
N VAL A 34 -10.52 -10.09 -2.39
CA VAL A 34 -11.91 -9.99 -1.97
C VAL A 34 -12.10 -10.58 -0.56
N ALA A 35 -11.53 -11.75 -0.26
CA ALA A 35 -11.56 -12.34 1.07
C ALA A 35 -10.90 -11.42 2.11
N SER A 36 -9.86 -10.67 1.74
CA SER A 36 -9.23 -9.71 2.63
C SER A 36 -9.95 -8.36 2.74
N CYS A 37 -10.75 -7.97 1.75
CA CYS A 37 -11.74 -6.90 1.89
C CYS A 37 -12.80 -7.22 2.94
N TYR A 38 -13.26 -8.48 3.02
CA TYR A 38 -14.30 -8.93 3.96
C TYR A 38 -13.76 -9.33 5.34
N ALA A 39 -12.48 -9.70 5.44
CA ALA A 39 -11.82 -9.90 6.73
C ALA A 39 -11.47 -8.53 7.34
N SER A 40 -12.47 -7.88 7.95
CA SER A 40 -12.28 -6.68 8.77
C SER A 40 -11.08 -6.86 9.70
N GLY A 41 -10.08 -6.00 9.57
CA GLY A 41 -9.13 -5.71 10.65
C GLY A 41 -7.66 -6.13 10.51
N SER A 42 -7.28 -7.04 9.61
CA SER A 42 -5.86 -7.44 9.50
C SER A 42 -5.22 -6.89 8.22
N PHE A 43 -4.39 -5.87 8.31
CA PHE A 43 -3.43 -5.57 7.25
C PHE A 43 -2.17 -6.37 7.50
N THR A 44 -2.21 -7.66 7.18
CA THR A 44 -1.03 -8.52 7.27
C THR A 44 -0.14 -8.28 6.06
N GLU A 45 1.16 -8.45 6.25
CA GLU A 45 2.16 -8.31 5.19
C GLU A 45 1.84 -9.16 3.95
N GLU A 46 1.41 -10.41 4.15
CA GLU A 46 1.00 -11.33 3.07
C GLU A 46 -0.16 -10.77 2.22
N ARG A 47 -1.13 -10.11 2.87
CA ARG A 47 -2.28 -9.51 2.19
C ARG A 47 -1.91 -8.26 1.41
N VAL A 48 -1.00 -7.46 1.96
CA VAL A 48 -0.42 -6.31 1.27
C VAL A 48 0.38 -6.79 0.05
N MET A 49 1.24 -7.80 0.20
CA MET A 49 1.99 -8.40 -0.90
C MET A 49 1.08 -8.95 -2.01
N SER A 50 -0.02 -9.61 -1.64
CA SER A 50 -1.01 -10.10 -2.61
C SER A 50 -1.67 -8.96 -3.38
N SER A 51 -2.02 -7.87 -2.68
CA SER A 51 -2.58 -6.65 -3.30
C SER A 51 -1.58 -5.97 -4.24
N VAL A 52 -0.30 -5.93 -3.86
CA VAL A 52 0.79 -5.44 -4.72
C VAL A 52 0.93 -6.31 -5.98
N SER A 53 0.93 -7.64 -5.84
CA SER A 53 1.01 -8.55 -6.99
C SER A 53 -0.15 -8.32 -7.97
N LEU A 54 -1.38 -8.11 -7.45
CA LEU A 54 -2.54 -7.74 -8.27
C LEU A 54 -2.34 -6.41 -8.99
N LEU A 55 -1.86 -5.40 -8.29
CA LEU A 55 -1.63 -4.06 -8.84
C LEU A 55 -0.75 -4.09 -10.09
N HIS A 56 0.27 -4.97 -10.09
CA HIS A 56 1.16 -5.18 -11.23
C HIS A 56 0.56 -6.03 -12.34
N ARG A 57 -0.23 -7.06 -12.00
CA ARG A 57 -0.67 -8.09 -12.97
C ARG A 57 -2.03 -7.82 -13.60
N VAL A 58 -2.90 -7.07 -12.93
CA VAL A 58 -4.30 -6.90 -13.33
C VAL A 58 -4.66 -5.41 -13.34
N PRO A 59 -4.61 -4.73 -14.51
CA PRO A 59 -4.94 -3.30 -14.58
C PRO A 59 -6.33 -2.94 -14.04
N ALA A 60 -7.29 -3.86 -14.19
CA ALA A 60 -8.65 -3.69 -13.67
C ALA A 60 -8.73 -3.66 -12.13
N SER A 61 -7.74 -4.19 -11.39
CA SER A 61 -7.75 -4.19 -9.92
C SER A 61 -7.13 -2.94 -9.31
N ARG A 62 -6.53 -2.06 -10.11
CA ARG A 62 -5.77 -0.89 -9.61
C ARG A 62 -6.58 -0.03 -8.66
N TYR A 63 -7.81 0.33 -9.05
CA TYR A 63 -8.67 1.17 -8.22
C TYR A 63 -9.03 0.51 -6.89
N ALA A 64 -9.38 -0.78 -6.93
CA ALA A 64 -9.75 -1.52 -5.71
C ALA A 64 -8.55 -1.65 -4.75
N VAL A 65 -7.36 -1.98 -5.27
CA VAL A 65 -6.14 -2.07 -4.47
C VAL A 65 -5.77 -0.73 -3.85
N LEU A 66 -5.83 0.35 -4.64
CA LEU A 66 -5.55 1.70 -4.14
C LEU A 66 -6.57 2.14 -3.08
N HIS A 67 -7.85 1.81 -3.25
CA HIS A 67 -8.86 2.05 -2.21
C HIS A 67 -8.54 1.27 -0.92
N ARG A 68 -8.10 0.01 -1.04
CA ARG A 68 -7.67 -0.79 0.13
C ARG A 68 -6.44 -0.19 0.81
N PHE A 69 -5.48 0.34 0.05
CA PHE A 69 -4.35 1.06 0.61
C PHE A 69 -4.79 2.35 1.31
N ALA A 70 -5.74 3.10 0.76
CA ALA A 70 -6.28 4.28 1.46
C ALA A 70 -6.86 3.90 2.83
N ALA A 71 -7.61 2.80 2.92
CA ALA A 71 -8.13 2.29 4.19
C ALA A 71 -7.03 1.88 5.19
N LEU A 72 -5.88 1.37 4.72
CA LEU A 72 -4.71 1.09 5.56
C LEU A 72 -4.18 2.38 6.20
N PHE A 73 -4.02 3.44 5.39
CA PHE A 73 -3.54 4.73 5.87
C PHE A 73 -4.53 5.39 6.83
N GLU A 74 -5.83 5.33 6.52
CA GLU A 74 -6.88 5.85 7.39
C GLU A 74 -6.84 5.19 8.76
N GLU A 75 -6.76 3.85 8.80
CA GLU A 75 -6.66 3.10 10.05
C GLU A 75 -5.38 3.44 10.83
N ALA A 76 -4.24 3.56 10.15
CA ALA A 76 -2.99 3.95 10.80
C ALA A 76 -3.04 5.37 11.39
N VAL A 77 -3.67 6.32 10.68
CA VAL A 77 -3.87 7.68 11.19
C VAL A 77 -4.83 7.68 12.37
N ARG A 78 -5.93 6.94 12.30
CA ARG A 78 -6.90 6.80 13.39
C ARG A 78 -6.23 6.29 14.66
N LEU A 79 -5.45 5.20 14.55
CA LEU A 79 -4.69 4.63 15.66
C LEU A 79 -3.65 5.60 16.23
N HIS A 80 -2.99 6.37 15.37
CA HIS A 80 -2.06 7.41 15.80
C HIS A 80 -2.77 8.53 16.56
N LEU A 81 -3.93 8.98 16.08
CA LEU A 81 -4.73 10.01 16.76
C LEU A 81 -5.26 9.52 18.11
N ASP A 82 -5.79 8.29 18.17
CA ASP A 82 -6.24 7.65 19.41
C ASP A 82 -5.10 7.62 20.45
N HIS A 83 -3.87 7.29 20.02
CA HIS A 83 -2.71 7.28 20.90
C HIS A 83 -2.37 8.64 21.50
N ILE A 84 -2.43 9.72 20.69
CA ILE A 84 -2.14 11.07 21.19
C ILE A 84 -3.30 11.57 22.07
N GLU A 85 -4.56 11.28 21.70
CA GLU A 85 -5.77 11.71 22.41
C GLU A 85 -5.89 11.07 23.79
N TYR A 86 -5.60 9.77 23.90
CA TYR A 86 -5.69 9.03 25.16
C TYR A 86 -4.37 8.92 25.93
N GLN A 87 -3.28 9.54 25.43
CA GLN A 87 -1.93 9.42 25.99
C GLN A 87 -1.56 7.97 26.31
N ALA A 88 -1.85 7.06 25.37
CA ALA A 88 -1.70 5.63 25.61
C ALA A 88 -0.23 5.26 25.84
N SER A 89 0.06 4.44 26.85
CA SER A 89 1.42 3.99 27.13
C SER A 89 1.95 2.98 26.09
N ALA A 90 1.05 2.34 25.34
CA ALA A 90 1.39 1.45 24.25
C ALA A 90 1.61 2.23 22.93
N PRO A 91 2.52 1.78 22.05
CA PRO A 91 2.75 2.43 20.76
C PRO A 91 1.46 2.47 19.94
N GLY A 92 1.09 3.66 19.46
CA GLY A 92 -0.18 3.86 18.75
C GLY A 92 -0.33 3.01 17.49
N ILE A 93 0.75 2.86 16.72
CA ILE A 93 0.78 2.03 15.50
C ILE A 93 1.57 0.75 15.81
N SER A 94 1.02 -0.41 15.47
CA SER A 94 1.72 -1.68 15.65
C SER A 94 2.93 -1.81 14.69
N PRO A 95 3.94 -2.62 15.05
CA PRO A 95 5.06 -2.91 14.14
C PRO A 95 4.61 -3.49 12.80
N GLU A 96 3.64 -4.41 12.81
CA GLU A 96 3.06 -5.02 11.60
C GLU A 96 2.40 -3.99 10.67
N MET A 97 1.65 -3.05 11.24
CA MET A 97 1.03 -1.96 10.50
C MET A 97 2.10 -1.04 9.88
N THR A 98 3.18 -0.78 10.62
CA THR A 98 4.31 0.02 10.15
C THR A 98 4.98 -0.64 8.94
N SER A 99 5.30 -1.94 9.04
CA SER A 99 5.88 -2.70 7.92
C SER A 99 4.95 -2.73 6.70
N SER A 100 3.63 -2.84 6.92
CA SER A 100 2.64 -2.79 5.85
C SER A 100 2.61 -1.43 5.13
N LEU A 101 2.66 -0.32 5.88
CA LEU A 101 2.73 1.03 5.31
C LEU A 101 4.02 1.23 4.50
N GLU A 102 5.16 0.82 5.04
CA GLU A 102 6.46 0.91 4.38
C GLU A 102 6.48 0.11 3.08
N LEU A 103 5.93 -1.11 3.09
CA LEU A 103 5.82 -1.94 1.89
C LEU A 103 4.96 -1.27 0.83
N VAL A 104 3.79 -0.74 1.20
CA VAL A 104 2.91 -0.01 0.26
C VAL A 104 3.63 1.18 -0.34
N ILE A 105 4.23 2.05 0.46
CA ILE A 105 4.94 3.23 -0.05
C ILE A 105 6.08 2.83 -0.96
N LYS A 106 6.90 1.85 -0.56
CA LYS A 106 8.01 1.36 -1.38
C LYS A 106 7.51 0.87 -2.74
N THR A 107 6.40 0.13 -2.78
CA THR A 107 5.78 -0.31 -4.03
C THR A 107 5.30 0.87 -4.88
N LEU A 108 4.56 1.81 -4.31
CA LEU A 108 4.02 2.95 -5.05
C LEU A 108 5.12 3.86 -5.60
N MET A 109 6.17 4.10 -4.81
CA MET A 109 7.34 4.85 -5.25
C MET A 109 8.11 4.11 -6.35
N GLY A 110 8.24 2.78 -6.23
CA GLY A 110 8.80 1.93 -7.29
C GLY A 110 8.03 2.04 -8.61
N LEU A 111 6.69 2.01 -8.56
CA LEU A 111 5.85 2.19 -9.75
C LEU A 111 6.08 3.54 -10.45
N LEU A 112 6.27 4.61 -9.66
CA LEU A 112 6.59 5.94 -10.18
C LEU A 112 7.98 6.00 -10.83
N GLN A 113 8.94 5.24 -10.30
CA GLN A 113 10.29 5.14 -10.87
C GLN A 113 10.31 4.29 -12.15
N ASP A 114 9.59 3.17 -12.17
CA ASP A 114 9.56 2.23 -13.30
C ASP A 114 8.78 2.78 -14.51
N ASN A 115 7.61 3.38 -14.26
CA ASN A 115 6.75 3.94 -15.32
C ASN A 115 5.96 5.15 -14.83
N GLY A 116 6.69 6.22 -14.50
CA GLY A 116 6.13 7.47 -14.01
C GLY A 116 5.06 8.07 -14.92
N LYS A 117 5.24 8.04 -16.25
CA LYS A 117 4.27 8.60 -17.21
C LYS A 117 2.87 7.98 -17.08
N ALA A 118 2.79 6.67 -16.84
CA ALA A 118 1.51 5.97 -16.71
C ALA A 118 0.93 6.07 -15.28
N TRP A 119 1.77 6.02 -14.25
CA TRP A 119 1.32 5.93 -12.86
C TRP A 119 1.16 7.28 -12.17
N ALA A 120 1.91 8.31 -12.55
CA ALA A 120 1.87 9.61 -11.90
C ALA A 120 0.47 10.27 -11.91
N PRO A 121 -0.31 10.28 -13.01
CA PRO A 121 -1.67 10.83 -12.98
C PRO A 121 -2.60 10.09 -12.01
N ILE A 122 -2.47 8.76 -11.94
CA ILE A 122 -3.29 7.89 -11.11
C ILE A 122 -2.94 8.10 -9.63
N LEU A 123 -1.65 8.04 -9.30
CA LEU A 123 -1.17 8.13 -7.92
C LEU A 123 -1.23 9.56 -7.38
N CYS A 124 -1.09 10.59 -8.22
CA CYS A 124 -1.33 11.98 -7.82
C CYS A 124 -2.78 12.17 -7.37
N LYS A 125 -3.75 11.77 -8.21
CA LYS A 125 -5.18 11.85 -7.89
C LYS A 125 -5.56 11.03 -6.67
N TRP A 126 -5.03 9.80 -6.57
CA TRP A 126 -5.30 8.92 -5.43
C TRP A 126 -4.73 9.46 -4.12
N SER A 127 -3.47 9.92 -4.11
CA SER A 127 -2.80 10.39 -2.88
C SER A 127 -3.43 11.68 -2.36
N VAL A 128 -3.71 12.66 -3.22
CA VAL A 128 -4.38 13.90 -2.82
C VAL A 128 -5.82 13.64 -2.34
N GLY A 129 -6.54 12.72 -3.01
CA GLY A 129 -7.87 12.30 -2.58
C GLY A 129 -7.84 11.64 -1.21
N SER A 130 -6.92 10.70 -0.99
CA SER A 130 -6.76 9.99 0.29
C SER A 130 -6.39 10.96 1.43
N LEU A 131 -5.47 11.91 1.19
CA LEU A 131 -5.13 12.95 2.17
C LEU A 131 -6.37 13.81 2.53
N GLY A 132 -7.20 14.14 1.54
CA GLY A 132 -8.44 14.88 1.74
C GLY A 132 -9.49 14.09 2.54
N GLU A 133 -9.70 12.82 2.20
CA GLU A 133 -10.64 11.93 2.88
C GLU A 133 -10.23 11.70 4.33
N ILE A 134 -8.98 11.31 4.58
CA ILE A 134 -8.43 11.05 5.92
C ILE A 134 -8.53 12.30 6.80
N SER A 135 -8.07 13.44 6.28
CA SER A 135 -8.13 14.70 7.03
C SER A 135 -9.57 15.06 7.36
N SER A 136 -10.52 14.85 6.44
CA SER A 136 -11.93 15.16 6.65
C SER A 136 -12.64 14.23 7.62
N CYS A 137 -12.38 12.93 7.55
CA CYS A 137 -12.92 11.92 8.47
C CYS A 137 -12.58 12.24 9.93
N CYS A 138 -11.41 12.83 10.16
CA CYS A 138 -10.88 13.11 11.49
C CYS A 138 -11.12 14.55 11.98
N LYS A 139 -11.76 15.44 11.20
CA LYS A 139 -11.97 16.88 11.57
C LYS A 139 -12.76 17.10 12.86
N GLN A 140 -13.59 16.13 13.25
CA GLN A 140 -14.46 16.25 14.43
C GLN A 140 -13.75 15.90 15.75
N ARG A 141 -12.51 15.38 15.68
CA ARG A 141 -11.74 15.02 16.87
C ARG A 141 -11.22 16.27 17.57
N GLN A 142 -11.34 16.32 18.89
CA GLN A 142 -10.95 17.49 19.70
C GLN A 142 -9.46 17.82 19.58
N ILE A 143 -8.64 16.81 19.31
CA ILE A 143 -7.19 16.97 19.17
C ILE A 143 -6.77 17.66 17.87
N VAL A 144 -7.65 17.70 16.87
CA VAL A 144 -7.35 18.31 15.57
C VAL A 144 -7.52 19.83 15.69
N PRO A 145 -6.49 20.64 15.36
CA PRO A 145 -6.59 22.09 15.42
C PRO A 145 -7.74 22.65 14.56
N SER A 146 -8.28 23.80 14.98
CA SER A 146 -9.31 24.49 14.18
C SER A 146 -8.79 24.82 12.78
N PRO A 147 -9.59 24.64 11.72
CA PRO A 147 -9.22 25.01 10.36
C PRO A 147 -9.00 26.52 10.15
N SER A 148 -9.41 27.36 11.11
CA SER A 148 -9.11 28.79 11.11
C SER A 148 -7.63 29.10 11.25
N ASP A 149 -6.85 28.19 11.86
CA ASP A 149 -5.39 28.28 11.92
C ASP A 149 -4.77 27.21 11.02
N LEU A 150 -4.76 27.53 9.72
CA LEU A 150 -4.25 26.64 8.68
C LEU A 150 -2.80 26.19 8.94
N ASN A 151 -1.95 27.07 9.47
CA ASN A 151 -0.54 26.75 9.69
C ASN A 151 -0.39 25.68 10.78
N SER A 152 -1.09 25.85 11.91
CA SER A 152 -1.11 24.84 12.98
C SER A 152 -1.75 23.53 12.53
N LEU A 153 -2.84 23.59 11.75
CA LEU A 153 -3.48 22.40 11.18
C LEU A 153 -2.54 21.64 10.23
N LEU A 154 -1.86 22.34 9.33
CA LEU A 154 -0.90 21.72 8.41
C LEU A 154 0.27 21.09 9.16
N ARG A 155 0.85 21.82 10.13
CA ARG A 155 1.93 21.29 10.98
C ARG A 155 1.48 20.04 11.74
N PHE A 156 0.25 20.02 12.24
CA PHE A 156 -0.33 18.86 12.90
C PHE A 156 -0.38 17.64 11.98
N TRP A 157 -0.99 17.76 10.80
CA TRP A 157 -1.05 16.64 9.84
C TRP A 157 0.34 16.19 9.37
N LEU A 158 1.27 17.14 9.18
CA LEU A 158 2.64 16.84 8.82
C LEU A 158 3.43 16.17 9.94
N ASN A 159 2.98 16.22 11.20
CA ASN A 159 3.60 15.46 12.29
C ASN A 159 3.16 13.99 12.35
N ILE A 160 2.09 13.63 11.63
CA ILE A 160 1.57 12.26 11.55
C ILE A 160 2.32 11.47 10.46
N ILE A 161 2.99 10.38 10.83
CA ILE A 161 3.85 9.60 9.94
C ILE A 161 3.11 9.09 8.68
N PRO A 162 1.96 8.39 8.79
CA PRO A 162 1.25 7.91 7.61
C PRO A 162 0.82 9.02 6.63
N MET A 163 0.52 10.22 7.14
CA MET A 163 0.19 11.39 6.30
C MET A 163 1.41 11.90 5.53
N ARG A 164 2.59 11.95 6.18
CA ARG A 164 3.84 12.30 5.48
C ARG A 164 4.17 11.31 4.38
N MET A 165 4.01 10.02 4.65
CA MET A 165 4.23 8.95 3.69
C MET A 165 3.36 9.11 2.42
N LEU A 166 2.06 9.38 2.58
CA LEU A 166 1.17 9.69 1.44
C LEU A 166 1.59 10.96 0.70
N LEU A 167 2.02 11.99 1.43
CA LEU A 167 2.47 13.25 0.85
C LEU A 167 3.74 13.07 0.00
N ASP A 168 4.62 12.14 0.35
CA ASP A 168 5.82 11.86 -0.44
C ASP A 168 5.47 11.22 -1.80
N VAL A 169 4.47 10.33 -1.84
CA VAL A 169 3.93 9.78 -3.10
C VAL A 169 3.31 10.90 -3.95
N TYR A 170 2.50 11.76 -3.33
CA TYR A 170 1.91 12.93 -4.00
C TYR A 170 2.99 13.83 -4.62
N ARG A 171 4.00 14.21 -3.83
CA ARG A 171 5.11 15.07 -4.27
C ARG A 171 5.87 14.48 -5.46
N LEU A 172 6.23 13.20 -5.38
CA LEU A 172 6.94 12.55 -6.49
C LEU A 172 6.07 12.46 -7.74
N SER A 173 4.78 12.13 -7.59
CA SER A 173 3.86 12.05 -8.72
C SER A 173 3.68 13.40 -9.41
N ILE A 174 3.55 14.50 -8.65
CA ILE A 174 3.48 15.85 -9.23
C ILE A 174 4.77 16.23 -9.93
N ARG A 175 5.92 15.95 -9.33
CA ARG A 175 7.22 16.24 -9.97
C ARG A 175 7.29 15.60 -11.35
N ILE A 176 6.95 14.32 -11.44
CA ILE A 176 6.94 13.58 -12.70
C ILE A 176 5.95 14.20 -13.71
N LEU A 177 4.74 14.60 -13.26
CA LEU A 177 3.76 15.24 -14.15
C LEU A 177 4.29 16.56 -14.73
N ILE A 178 4.91 17.40 -13.89
CA ILE A 178 5.51 18.67 -14.32
C ILE A 178 6.64 18.41 -15.31
N ASP A 179 7.51 17.44 -15.05
CA ASP A 179 8.61 17.10 -15.95
C ASP A 179 8.07 16.65 -17.32
N VAL A 180 7.03 15.80 -17.34
CA VAL A 180 6.41 15.32 -18.59
C VAL A 180 5.75 16.44 -19.39
N GLU A 181 5.06 17.37 -18.74
CA GLU A 181 4.48 18.54 -19.41
C GLU A 181 5.55 19.45 -19.98
N SER A 182 6.67 19.62 -19.27
CA SER A 182 7.79 20.43 -19.74
C SER A 182 8.43 19.86 -21.01
N GLU A 183 8.66 18.55 -21.07
CA GLU A 183 9.18 17.85 -22.24
C GLU A 183 8.23 18.00 -23.44
N SER A 184 6.92 17.83 -23.22
CA SER A 184 5.92 18.00 -24.28
C SER A 184 5.85 19.43 -24.82
N CYS A 185 6.08 20.44 -23.97
CA CYS A 185 6.12 21.83 -24.37
C CYS A 185 7.36 22.11 -25.24
N VAL A 186 8.52 21.58 -24.84
CA VAL A 186 9.76 21.68 -25.62
C VAL A 186 9.63 20.99 -26.97
N ASP A 187 9.09 19.77 -27.01
CA ASP A 187 8.85 19.03 -28.26
C ASP A 187 7.92 19.81 -29.21
N SER A 188 6.88 20.45 -28.67
CA SER A 188 5.96 21.27 -29.46
C SER A 188 6.63 22.51 -30.05
N LEU A 189 7.61 23.10 -29.34
CA LEU A 189 8.40 24.23 -29.83
C LEU A 189 9.43 23.83 -30.89
N LEU A 190 10.02 22.64 -30.78
CA LEU A 190 11.04 22.15 -31.72
C LEU A 190 10.44 21.53 -32.99
N THR A 191 9.15 21.18 -32.97
CA THR A 191 8.42 20.65 -34.12
C THR A 191 7.59 21.72 -34.87
N SER A 192 7.62 22.97 -34.40
CA SER A 192 6.95 24.13 -35.01
C SER A 192 7.85 24.93 -35.95
#